data_AF-A0A950SJH2-F1
#
_entry.id   AF-A0A950SJH2-F1
#
_cell.length_a   1.000
_cell.length_b   1.000
_cell.length_c   1.000
_cell.angle_alpha   90.00
_cell.angle_beta   90.00
_cell.angle_gamma   90.00
#
_symmetry.space_group_name_H-M   'P 1'
#
loop_
_entity.id
_entity.type
_entity.pdbx_description
1 polymer ?
#
loop_
_entity_poly.entity_id
_entity_poly.type
_entity_poly.pdbx_seq_one_letter_code
_entity_poly.pdbx_strand_id
1 'polypeptide(L)' 'MTATTHDAKELRELDAGTRLAWRTYSDSVRDLHGEEYERVEAESWSTLQGELRRLERRRQSLARTDSA' A
#
# COMPACT_ATOMS: atom_id res chain seq x y z
N MET A 1 6.82 3.66 -28.17
CA MET A 1 7.34 2.64 -27.23
C MET A 1 7.92 3.27 -25.96
N THR A 2 7.26 4.26 -25.36
CA THR A 2 7.70 4.93 -24.10
C THR A 2 6.71 4.73 -22.96
N ALA A 3 5.42 4.50 -23.28
CA ALA A 3 4.36 4.20 -22.32
C ALA A 3 4.68 2.96 -21.46
N THR A 4 5.11 1.85 -22.08
CA THR A 4 5.38 0.60 -21.36
C THR A 4 6.51 0.69 -20.33
N THR A 5 7.55 1.50 -20.59
CA THR A 5 8.64 1.73 -19.63
C THR A 5 8.20 2.63 -18.48
N HIS A 6 7.35 3.62 -18.77
CA HIS A 6 6.77 4.50 -17.77
C HIS A 6 5.82 3.72 -16.84
N ASP A 7 4.96 2.88 -17.39
CA ASP A 7 4.01 2.08 -16.62
C ASP A 7 4.72 1.01 -15.78
N ALA A 8 5.80 0.41 -16.30
CA ALA A 8 6.65 -0.48 -15.53
C ALA A 8 7.31 0.22 -14.33
N LYS A 9 7.69 1.50 -14.46
CA LYS A 9 8.22 2.29 -13.34
C LYS A 9 7.12 2.57 -12.32
N GLU A 10 5.93 3.00 -12.76
CA GLU A 10 4.80 3.25 -11.87
C GLU A 10 4.36 1.99 -11.10
N LEU A 11 4.33 0.83 -11.76
CA LEU A 11 4.02 -0.44 -11.10
C LEU A 11 5.03 -0.78 -10.00
N ARG A 12 6.33 -0.57 -10.24
CA ARG A 12 7.36 -0.76 -9.21
C ARG A 12 7.19 0.19 -8.02
N GLU A 13 6.79 1.43 -8.28
CA GLU A 13 6.50 2.40 -7.22
C GLU A 13 5.27 1.98 -6.39
N LEU A 14 4.23 1.45 -7.03
CA LEU A 14 3.05 0.90 -6.34
C LEU A 14 3.39 -0.32 -5.48
N ASP A 15 4.25 -1.21 -5.97
CA ASP A 15 4.73 -2.36 -5.21
C ASP A 15 5.60 -1.93 -4.02
N ALA A 16 6.46 -0.91 -4.22
CA ALA A 16 7.24 -0.32 -3.14
C ALA A 16 6.34 0.33 -2.08
N GLY A 17 5.29 1.05 -2.49
CA GLY A 17 4.29 1.63 -1.60
C GLY A 17 3.53 0.56 -0.81
N THR A 18 3.19 -0.56 -1.46
CA THR A 18 2.53 -1.70 -0.80
C THR A 18 3.41 -2.28 0.30
N ARG A 19 4.69 -2.54 -0.01
CA ARG A 19 5.66 -3.03 1.00
C ARG A 19 5.86 -2.03 2.14
N LEU A 20 5.90 -0.74 1.82
CA LEU A 20 6.06 0.31 2.82
C LEU A 20 4.86 0.36 3.77
N ALA A 21 3.63 0.31 3.26
CA ALA A 21 2.42 0.33 4.09
C ALA A 21 2.39 -0.85 5.08
N TRP A 22 2.74 -2.05 4.61
CA TRP A 22 2.86 -3.22 5.48
C TRP A 22 3.97 -3.10 6.52
N ARG A 23 5.13 -2.53 6.14
CA ARG A 23 6.22 -2.27 7.08
C ARG A 23 5.78 -1.28 8.17
N THR A 24 5.13 -0.19 7.78
CA THR A 24 4.60 0.81 8.74
C THR A 24 3.61 0.19 9.73
N TYR A 25 2.67 -0.64 9.26
CA TYR A 25 1.76 -1.38 10.15
C TYR A 25 2.53 -2.31 11.10
N SER A 26 3.47 -3.08 10.56
CA SER A 26 4.23 -4.04 11.37
C SER A 26 5.05 -3.30 12.44
N ASP A 27 5.73 -2.23 12.06
CA ASP A 27 6.54 -1.40 12.97
C ASP A 27 5.67 -0.72 14.04
N SER A 28 4.44 -0.32 13.74
CA SER A 28 3.56 0.36 14.71
C SER A 28 3.00 -0.56 15.79
N VAL A 29 2.92 -1.87 15.54
CA VAL A 29 2.34 -2.83 16.50
C VAL A 29 3.35 -3.80 17.10
N ARG A 30 4.58 -3.91 16.54
CA ARG A 30 5.55 -4.97 16.88
C ARG A 30 5.89 -5.05 18.36
N ASP A 31 6.05 -3.90 19.01
CA ASP A 31 6.55 -3.81 20.37
C ASP A 31 5.40 -3.55 21.38
N LEU A 32 4.14 -3.61 20.91
CA LEU A 32 2.94 -3.37 21.72
C LEU A 32 2.36 -4.67 22.27
N HIS A 33 1.77 -4.59 23.45
CA HIS A 33 1.15 -5.73 24.13
C HIS A 33 -0.16 -5.34 24.85
N GLY A 34 -1.03 -6.33 25.06
CA GLY A 34 -2.27 -6.15 25.83
C GLY A 34 -3.17 -5.04 25.27
N GLU A 35 -3.77 -4.24 26.17
CA GLU A 35 -4.70 -3.16 25.80
C GLU A 35 -4.06 -2.06 24.93
N GLU A 36 -2.75 -1.89 24.97
CA GLU A 36 -2.05 -0.95 24.10
C GLU A 36 -2.01 -1.47 22.66
N TYR A 37 -1.71 -2.76 22.49
CA TYR A 37 -1.80 -3.42 21.19
C TYR A 37 -3.22 -3.33 20.63
N GLU A 38 -4.25 -3.71 21.40
CA GLU A 38 -5.64 -3.72 20.91
C GLU A 38 -6.11 -2.35 20.41
N ARG A 39 -5.74 -1.28 21.12
CA ARG A 39 -6.10 0.08 20.72
C ARG A 39 -5.38 0.53 19.46
N VAL A 40 -4.06 0.33 19.40
CA VAL A 40 -3.23 0.82 18.28
C VAL A 40 -3.39 -0.05 17.04
N GLU A 41 -3.62 -1.35 17.20
CA GLU A 41 -3.80 -2.28 16.09
C GLU A 41 -5.02 -1.92 15.26
N ALA A 42 -6.16 -1.61 15.89
CA ALA A 42 -7.37 -1.23 15.17
C ALA A 42 -7.17 0.03 14.30
N GLU A 43 -6.51 1.06 14.83
CA GLU A 43 -6.20 2.28 14.10
C GLU A 43 -5.16 2.04 12.99
N SER A 44 -4.09 1.31 13.30
CA SER A 44 -3.02 0.97 12.37
C SER A 44 -3.54 0.11 11.22
N TRP A 45 -4.45 -0.83 11.51
CA TRP A 45 -5.10 -1.69 10.54
C TRP A 45 -6.02 -0.90 9.61
N SER A 46 -6.85 0.01 10.16
CA SER A 46 -7.69 0.89 9.35
C SER A 46 -6.87 1.74 8.38
N THR A 47 -5.75 2.28 8.86
CA THR A 47 -4.79 3.05 8.05
C THR A 47 -4.18 2.21 6.94
N LEU A 48 -3.67 1.01 7.26
CA LEU A 48 -3.13 0.06 6.27
C LEU A 48 -4.15 -0.24 5.18
N GLN A 49 -5.38 -0.59 5.57
CA GLN A 49 -6.45 -0.92 4.62
C GLN A 49 -6.81 0.28 3.73
N GLY A 50 -6.77 1.50 4.26
CA GLY A 50 -6.94 2.74 3.50
C GLY A 50 -5.88 2.90 2.40
N GLU A 51 -4.61 2.76 2.77
CA GLU A 51 -3.49 2.88 1.83
C GLU A 51 -3.48 1.77 0.78
N LEU A 52 -3.73 0.52 1.16
CA LEU A 52 -3.80 -0.60 0.21
C LEU A 52 -4.91 -0.38 -0.83
N ARG A 53 -6.10 0.07 -0.40
CA ARG A 53 -7.19 0.42 -1.34
C ARG A 53 -6.80 1.57 -2.27
N ARG A 54 -6.08 2.57 -1.78
CA ARG A 54 -5.60 3.70 -2.60
C ARG A 54 -4.60 3.24 -3.66
N LEU A 55 -3.63 2.42 -3.27
CA LEU A 55 -2.63 1.85 -4.18
C LEU A 55 -3.28 0.97 -5.24
N GLU A 56 -4.25 0.15 -4.85
CA GLU A 56 -4.96 -0.74 -5.77
C GLU A 56 -5.80 0.03 -6.79
N ARG A 57 -6.51 1.10 -6.38
CA ARG A 57 -7.21 1.98 -7.34
C ARG A 57 -6.26 2.60 -8.37
N ARG A 58 -5.05 2.95 -7.95
CA ARG A 58 -4.03 3.51 -8.86
C ARG A 58 -3.51 2.44 -9.83
N ARG A 59 -3.27 1.22 -9.35
CA ARG A 59 -2.88 0.07 -10.21
C ARG A 59 -3.94 -0.20 -11.28
N GLN A 60 -5.22 -0.22 -10.92
CA GLN A 60 -6.33 -0.43 -11.86
C GLN A 60 -6.43 0.69 -12.89
N SER A 61 -6.15 1.93 -12.48
CA SER A 61 -6.15 3.07 -13.39
C SER A 61 -5.05 2.94 -14.44
N LEU A 62 -3.84 2.52 -14.04
CA LEU A 62 -2.72 2.28 -14.96
C LEU A 62 -3.00 1.12 -15.92
N ALA A 63 -3.51 0.00 -15.42
CA ALA A 63 -3.85 -1.17 -16.26
C ALA A 63 -4.89 -0.83 -17.34
N ARG A 64 -5.84 0.06 -17.01
CA ARG A 64 -6.85 0.56 -17.96
C ARG A 64 -6.25 1.51 -19.01
N THR A 65 -5.24 2.29 -18.65
CA THR A 65 -4.55 3.20 -19.58
C THR A 65 -3.61 2.47 -20.53
N ASP A 66 -2.98 1.36 -20.10
CA ASP A 66 -2.12 0.52 -20.97
C ASP A 66 -2.93 -0.30 -22.00
N SER A 67 -4.22 -0.52 -21.75
CA SER A 67 -5.13 -1.25 -22.66
C SER A 67 -5.84 -0.37 -23.71
N ALA A 68 -5.57 0.94 -23.74
CA ALA A 68 -6.23 1.94 -24.60
C ALA A 68 -5.28 2.49 -25.68
#